data_AF-A0A9N9P318-F1
#
_entry.id   AF-A0A9N9P318-F1
#
_cell.length_a   1.000
_cell.length_b   1.000
_cell.length_c   1.000
_cell.angle_alpha   90.00
_cell.angle_beta   90.00
_cell.angle_gamma   90.00
#
_symmetry.space_group_name_H-M   'P 1'
#
loop_
_entity.id
_entity.type
_entity.pdbx_description
1 polymer ?
#
loop_
_entity_poly.entity_id
_entity_poly.type
_entity_poly.pdbx_seq_one_letter_code
_entity_poly.pdbx_strand_id
1 'polypeptide(L)' 'MANGQVQQVNGVHKTMPRLQIIDENQHFSQELPEYMKAWGLADSGFNYNLVAVFGSQSTGK' A
#
# COMPACT_ATOMS: atom_id res chain seq x y z
N MET A 1 -28.33 34.46 -12.36
CA MET A 1 -27.12 33.95 -13.03
C MET A 1 -26.09 33.70 -11.93
N ALA A 2 -25.91 32.46 -11.50
CA ALA A 2 -24.99 32.10 -10.43
C ALA A 2 -23.73 31.50 -11.06
N ASN A 3 -22.60 32.17 -10.84
CA ASN A 3 -21.27 31.73 -11.26
C ASN A 3 -20.84 30.51 -10.44
N GLY A 4 -20.95 29.33 -11.03
CA GLY A 4 -20.33 28.11 -10.50
C GLY A 4 -18.84 28.10 -10.81
N GLN A 5 -18.04 28.75 -9.97
CA GLN A 5 -16.61 28.50 -9.92
C GLN A 5 -16.40 27.04 -9.52
N VAL A 6 -15.83 26.25 -10.44
CA VAL A 6 -15.39 24.88 -10.18
C VAL A 6 -14.25 24.96 -9.16
N GLN A 7 -14.55 24.62 -7.91
CA GLN A 7 -13.56 24.52 -6.85
C GLN A 7 -12.72 23.26 -7.09
N GLN A 8 -11.44 23.45 -7.40
CA GLN A 8 -10.45 22.38 -7.39
C GLN A 8 -10.37 21.83 -5.95
N VAL A 9 -10.73 20.56 -5.76
CA VAL A 9 -10.60 19.88 -4.48
C VAL A 9 -9.14 19.50 -4.27
N ASN A 10 -8.54 20.07 -3.22
CA ASN A 10 -7.13 19.90 -2.85
C ASN A 10 -6.74 18.42 -2.82
N GLY A 11 -5.66 18.06 -3.52
CA GLY A 11 -5.19 16.69 -3.70
C GLY A 11 -4.90 15.98 -2.37
N VAL A 12 -5.80 15.07 -1.99
CA VAL A 12 -5.56 14.11 -0.92
C VAL A 12 -4.63 13.04 -1.48
N HIS A 13 -3.36 13.04 -1.08
CA HIS A 13 -2.49 11.91 -1.30
C HIS A 13 -3.08 10.72 -0.53
N LYS A 14 -3.74 9.81 -1.24
CA LYS A 14 -4.22 8.54 -0.67
C LYS A 14 -2.99 7.74 -0.21
N THR A 15 -2.71 7.75 1.08
CA THR A 15 -1.68 6.90 1.67
C THR A 15 -2.13 5.45 1.54
N MET A 16 -1.34 4.61 0.88
CA MET A 16 -1.60 3.18 0.85
C MET A 16 -1.20 2.56 2.19
N PRO A 17 -2.04 1.70 2.78
CA PRO A 17 -1.73 1.06 4.05
C PRO A 17 -0.56 0.07 3.87
N ARG A 18 0.26 -0.11 4.91
CA ARG A 18 1.41 -1.04 4.93
C ARG A 18 1.15 -2.15 5.94
N LEU A 19 1.61 -3.36 5.66
CA LEU A 19 1.48 -4.53 6.52
C LEU A 19 2.86 -5.11 6.85
N GLN A 20 3.09 -5.47 8.11
CA GLN A 20 4.20 -6.33 8.50
C GLN A 20 3.80 -7.78 8.20
N ILE A 21 4.39 -8.36 7.14
CA ILE A 21 4.02 -9.70 6.68
C ILE A 21 4.53 -10.78 7.64
N ILE A 22 5.71 -10.58 8.22
CA ILE A 22 6.35 -11.49 9.18
C ILE A 22 6.83 -10.68 10.39
N ASP A 23 6.49 -11.13 11.59
CA ASP A 23 6.91 -10.49 12.85
C ASP A 23 8.34 -10.88 13.27
N GLU A 24 8.84 -10.31 14.37
CA GLU A 24 10.15 -10.63 14.94
C GLU A 24 10.27 -12.07 15.47
N ASN A 25 9.16 -12.76 15.69
CA ASN A 25 9.08 -14.14 16.17
C ASN A 25 8.81 -15.14 15.03
N GLN A 26 8.93 -14.70 13.77
CA GLN A 26 8.72 -15.51 12.56
C GLN A 26 7.27 -15.97 12.34
N HIS A 27 6.28 -15.25 12.89
CA HIS A 27 4.87 -15.50 12.58
C HIS A 27 4.42 -14.72 11.35
N PHE A 28 3.67 -15.39 10.48
CA PHE A 28 3.00 -14.75 9.35
C PHE A 28 1.75 -14.01 9.81
N SER A 29 1.56 -12.80 9.27
CA SER A 29 0.33 -12.04 9.48
C SER A 29 -0.88 -12.71 8.82
N GLN A 30 -1.96 -12.83 9.58
CA GLN A 30 -3.24 -13.34 9.08
C GLN A 30 -4.03 -12.28 8.30
N GLU A 31 -3.60 -11.02 8.32
CA GLU A 31 -4.28 -9.89 7.64
C GLU A 31 -3.84 -9.73 6.17
N LEU A 32 -2.85 -10.51 5.72
CA LEU A 32 -2.34 -10.41 4.34
C LEU A 32 -3.44 -10.50 3.26
N PRO A 33 -4.43 -11.41 3.33
CA PRO A 33 -5.50 -11.47 2.34
C PRO A 33 -6.32 -10.17 2.23
N GLU A 34 -6.63 -9.53 3.35
CA GLU A 34 -7.36 -8.25 3.40
C GLU A 34 -6.53 -7.13 2.77
N TYR A 35 -5.24 -7.08 3.06
CA TYR A 35 -4.34 -6.07 2.47
C TYR A 35 -4.11 -6.29 0.98
N MET A 36 -4.05 -7.54 0.51
CA MET A 36 -3.99 -7.84 -0.93
C MET A 36 -5.22 -7.30 -1.68
N LYS A 37 -6.41 -7.34 -1.06
CA LYS A 37 -7.61 -6.70 -1.62
C LYS A 37 -7.49 -5.18 -1.60
N ALA A 38 -7.04 -4.59 -0.48
CA ALA A 38 -6.86 -3.15 -0.35
C ALA A 38 -5.83 -2.56 -1.33
N TRP A 39 -4.80 -3.33 -1.69
CA TRP A 39 -3.80 -2.99 -2.70
C TRP A 39 -4.24 -3.28 -4.14
N GLY A 40 -5.42 -3.89 -4.35
CA GLY A 40 -5.89 -4.29 -5.67
C GLY A 40 -5.12 -5.46 -6.30
N LEU A 41 -4.41 -6.24 -5.49
CA LEU A 41 -3.61 -7.39 -5.95
C LEU A 41 -4.40 -8.70 -5.95
N ALA A 42 -5.47 -8.81 -5.14
CA ALA A 42 -6.23 -10.05 -4.98
C ALA A 42 -6.76 -10.63 -6.31
N ASP A 43 -7.19 -9.77 -7.23
CA ASP A 43 -7.75 -10.17 -8.54
C ASP A 43 -6.75 -9.97 -9.70
N SER A 44 -5.51 -9.58 -9.41
CA SER A 44 -4.51 -9.25 -10.43
C SER A 44 -3.89 -10.47 -11.13
N GLY A 45 -4.14 -11.69 -10.61
CA GLY A 45 -3.53 -12.92 -11.14
C GLY A 45 -2.00 -12.83 -11.08
N PHE A 46 -1.34 -12.85 -12.23
CA PHE A 46 0.12 -12.69 -12.35
C PHE A 46 0.55 -11.28 -12.77
N ASN A 47 -0.39 -10.33 -12.85
CA ASN A 47 -0.12 -8.97 -13.34
C ASN A 47 0.41 -8.04 -12.24
N TYR A 48 1.45 -8.46 -11.52
CA TYR A 48 2.14 -7.64 -10.53
C TYR A 48 3.62 -8.05 -10.40
N ASN A 49 4.45 -7.14 -9.89
CA ASN A 49 5.86 -7.39 -9.62
C ASN A 49 6.11 -7.36 -8.10
N LEU A 50 7.00 -8.23 -7.62
CA LEU A 50 7.49 -8.22 -6.24
C LEU A 50 8.92 -7.68 -6.22
N VAL A 51 9.15 -6.65 -5.40
CA VAL A 51 10.48 -6.07 -5.18
C VAL A 51 10.77 -6.13 -3.69
N ALA A 52 11.99 -6.54 -3.32
CA ALA A 52 12.44 -6.60 -1.94
C ALA A 52 13.80 -5.90 -1.79
N VAL A 53 13.97 -5.17 -0.68
CA VAL A 53 15.21 -4.46 -0.34
C VAL A 53 15.77 -5.06 0.93
N PHE A 54 17.05 -5.42 0.91
CA PHE A 54 17.75 -6.03 2.03
C PHE A 54 19.01 -5.23 2.39
N GLY A 55 19.38 -5.24 3.67
CA GLY A 55 20.62 -4.63 4.16
C GLY A 55 20.61 -4.37 5.65
N SER A 56 21.76 -3.99 6.21
CA SER A 56 21.93 -3.71 7.64
C SER A 56 21.11 -2.50 8.09
N GLN A 57 20.73 -2.41 9.37
CA GLN A 57 19.99 -1.27 9.92
C GLN A 57 20.65 0.09 9.57
N SER A 58 19.83 1.14 9.36
CA SER A 58 20.30 2.51 9.11
C SER A 58 21.01 2.78 7.77
N THR A 59 20.92 1.87 6.79
CA THR A 59 21.45 2.07 5.43
C THR A 59 20.49 2.75 4.44
N GLY A 60 19.42 3.40 4.91
CA GLY A 60 18.42 4.08 4.04
C GLY A 60 17.47 3.15 3.29
N LYS A 61 17.28 1.92 3.80
CA LYS A 61 16.19 1.02 3.40
C LYS A 61 14.83 1.57 3.84
#